data_AF-A0A7S0F9K1-F1
#
_entry.id   AF-A0A7S0F9K1-F1
#
_cell.length_a   1.000
_cell.length_b   1.000
_cell.length_c   1.000
_cell.angle_alpha   90.00
_cell.angle_beta   90.00
_cell.angle_gamma   90.00
#
_symmetry.space_group_name_H-M   'P 1'
#
loop_
_entity.id
_entity.type
_entity.pdbx_description
1 polymer ?
#
loop_
_entity_poly.entity_id
_entity_poly.type
_entity_poly.pdbx_seq_one_letter_code
_entity_poly.pdbx_strand_id
1 'polypeptide(L)'
;GGRWLSLEALHAPVPEDEAAVADWAVAASAEANSAFFDGCLSVPSVQVDKSWHLRGGAGGAHPQSCCIVLDPSVHSSLRDLCSTLVHEMLHLEVGDADNSEEHGERFIKRCLELNEQMAGV
;
A
#
# COMPACT_ATOMS: atom_id res chain seq x y z
N GLY A 1 20.67 1.94 -3.97
CA GLY A 1 19.20 1.90 -3.94
C GLY A 1 18.80 0.45 -3.80
N GLY A 2 18.15 0.10 -2.69
CA GLY A 2 17.61 -1.25 -2.50
C GLY A 2 16.46 -1.51 -3.47
N ARG A 3 16.26 -2.78 -3.84
CA ARG A 3 15.04 -3.23 -4.55
C ARG A 3 14.09 -3.78 -3.50
N TRP A 4 13.33 -2.90 -2.87
CA TRP A 4 12.41 -3.25 -1.78
C TRP A 4 11.26 -4.11 -2.28
N LEU A 5 10.94 -4.02 -3.58
CA LEU A 5 9.95 -4.85 -4.25
C LEU A 5 10.55 -6.06 -4.98
N SER A 6 11.82 -6.40 -4.73
CA SER A 6 12.38 -7.65 -5.26
C SER A 6 11.69 -8.86 -4.65
N LEU A 7 11.55 -9.95 -5.42
CA LEU A 7 10.89 -11.17 -4.96
C LEU A 7 11.51 -11.72 -3.66
N GLU A 8 12.84 -11.66 -3.56
CA GLU A 8 13.58 -12.06 -2.36
C GLU A 8 13.23 -11.17 -1.15
N ALA A 9 13.21 -9.84 -1.33
CA ALA A 9 12.85 -8.92 -0.26
C ALA A 9 11.41 -9.11 0.22
N LEU A 10 10.47 -9.35 -0.70
CA LEU A 10 9.05 -9.54 -0.38
C LEU A 10 8.77 -10.87 0.35
N HIS A 11 9.67 -11.86 0.28
CA HIS A 11 9.54 -13.11 1.05
C HIS A 11 10.04 -12.99 2.49
N ALA A 12 10.69 -11.88 2.86
CA ALA A 12 11.11 -11.66 4.23
C ALA A 12 9.90 -11.49 5.17
N PRO A 13 10.05 -11.89 6.47
CA PRO A 13 9.04 -11.63 7.47
C PRO A 13 8.86 -10.12 7.70
N VAL A 14 7.67 -9.73 8.18
CA VAL A 14 7.40 -8.35 8.57
C VAL A 14 8.26 -8.01 9.81
N PRO A 15 8.98 -6.87 9.83
CA PRO A 15 9.70 -6.43 11.03
C PRO A 15 8.76 -6.24 12.23
N GLU A 16 9.21 -6.60 13.43
CA GLU A 16 8.42 -6.38 14.66
C GLU A 16 8.39 -4.89 15.09
N ASP A 17 9.45 -4.16 14.72
CA ASP A 17 9.65 -2.75 15.03
C ASP A 17 8.83 -1.85 14.09
N GLU A 18 8.05 -0.94 14.68
CA GLU A 18 7.11 -0.09 13.95
C GLU A 18 7.82 0.97 13.11
N ALA A 19 8.97 1.48 13.59
CA ALA A 19 9.77 2.44 12.83
C ALA A 19 10.37 1.76 11.59
N ALA A 20 10.89 0.54 11.73
CA ALA A 20 11.38 -0.25 10.60
C ALA A 20 10.28 -0.56 9.56
N VAL A 21 9.06 -0.88 10.01
CA VAL A 21 7.90 -1.06 9.12
C VAL A 21 7.56 0.23 8.39
N ALA A 22 7.51 1.36 9.10
CA ALA A 22 7.21 2.66 8.50
C ALA A 22 8.28 3.08 7.47
N ASP A 23 9.56 2.95 7.80
CA ASP A 23 10.69 3.25 6.91
C ASP A 23 10.65 2.37 5.65
N TRP A 24 10.41 1.07 5.82
CA TRP A 24 10.22 0.14 4.71
C TRP A 24 9.03 0.56 3.83
N ALA A 25 7.89 0.89 4.42
CA ALA A 25 6.68 1.26 3.68
C ALA A 25 6.84 2.57 2.90
N VAL A 26 7.54 3.57 3.46
CA VAL A 26 7.89 4.80 2.74
C VAL A 26 8.80 4.49 1.55
N ALA A 27 9.81 3.64 1.73
CA ALA A 27 10.70 3.25 0.63
C ALA A 27 9.98 2.41 -0.44
N ALA A 28 9.18 1.44 -0.02
CA ALA A 28 8.40 0.57 -0.91
C ALA A 28 7.32 1.34 -1.67
N SER A 29 6.66 2.32 -1.04
CA SER A 29 5.68 3.18 -1.72
C SER A 29 6.33 4.08 -2.77
N ALA A 30 7.54 4.60 -2.52
CA ALA A 30 8.27 5.35 -3.55
C ALA A 30 8.63 4.47 -4.76
N GLU A 31 9.07 3.23 -4.53
CA GLU A 31 9.37 2.26 -5.60
C GLU A 31 8.10 1.85 -6.35
N ALA A 32 7.00 1.55 -5.64
CA ALA A 32 5.71 1.22 -6.21
C ALA A 32 5.13 2.38 -7.02
N ASN A 33 5.25 3.62 -6.52
CA ASN A 33 4.78 4.82 -7.21
C ASN A 33 5.47 4.96 -8.57
N SER A 34 6.79 4.79 -8.59
CA SER A 34 7.55 4.84 -9.84
C SER A 34 7.21 3.70 -10.81
N ALA A 35 6.90 2.51 -10.29
CA ALA A 35 6.69 1.32 -11.11
C ALA A 35 5.26 1.19 -11.65
N PHE A 36 4.27 1.59 -10.86
CA PHE A 36 2.86 1.26 -11.09
C PHE A 36 1.94 2.48 -11.19
N PHE A 37 2.37 3.63 -10.69
CA PHE A 37 1.56 4.86 -10.64
C PHE A 37 2.22 6.01 -11.43
N ASP A 38 3.12 5.69 -12.36
CA ASP A 38 3.84 6.65 -13.22
C ASP A 38 4.56 7.78 -12.46
N GLY A 39 4.86 7.57 -11.17
CA GLY A 39 5.43 8.58 -10.29
C GLY A 39 4.49 9.75 -9.96
N CYS A 40 3.18 9.61 -10.19
CA CYS A 40 2.21 10.70 -10.03
C CYS A 40 1.75 10.91 -8.58
N LEU A 41 1.95 9.93 -7.70
CA LEU A 41 1.58 10.06 -6.29
C LEU A 41 2.62 10.85 -5.51
N SER A 42 2.15 11.67 -4.57
CA SER A 42 3.04 12.20 -3.52
C SER A 42 3.48 11.05 -2.61
N VAL A 43 4.69 11.14 -2.06
CA VAL A 43 5.16 10.16 -1.08
C VAL A 43 4.28 10.25 0.17
N PRO A 44 3.56 9.19 0.55
CA PRO A 44 2.64 9.25 1.68
C PRO A 44 3.40 9.28 3.01
N SER A 45 2.80 9.92 4.02
CA SER A 45 3.19 9.62 5.40
C SER A 45 2.64 8.24 5.79
N VAL A 46 3.43 7.42 6.45
CA VAL A 46 3.00 6.09 6.92
C VAL A 46 2.84 6.10 8.44
N GLN A 47 1.70 5.62 8.92
CA GLN A 47 1.44 5.33 10.32
C GLN A 47 1.28 3.82 10.51
N VAL A 48 1.84 3.30 11.60
CA VAL A 48 1.66 1.91 12.00
C VAL A 48 0.65 1.87 13.15
N ASP A 49 -0.46 1.16 12.95
CA ASP A 49 -1.48 0.92 13.98
C ASP A 49 -1.81 -0.58 14.02
N LYS A 50 -1.20 -1.30 14.97
CA LYS A 50 -1.39 -2.75 15.17
C LYS A 50 -2.80 -3.14 15.65
N SER A 51 -3.69 -2.17 15.84
CA SER A 51 -5.08 -2.37 16.23
C SER A 51 -6.06 -2.02 15.11
N TRP A 52 -5.58 -1.61 13.94
CA TRP A 52 -6.42 -1.13 12.84
C TRP A 52 -7.38 -2.22 12.34
N HIS A 53 -6.98 -3.48 12.37
CA HIS A 53 -7.86 -4.61 12.04
C HIS A 53 -9.15 -4.66 12.86
N LEU A 54 -9.16 -4.09 14.07
CA LEU A 54 -10.38 -3.98 14.89
C LEU A 54 -11.42 -3.03 14.28
N ARG A 55 -11.04 -2.24 13.27
CA ARG A 55 -11.91 -1.33 12.51
C ARG A 55 -12.39 -1.96 11.18
N GLY A 56 -11.94 -3.16 10.85
CA GLY A 56 -12.44 -3.94 9.71
C GLY A 56 -11.51 -4.07 8.50
N GLY A 57 -10.25 -3.61 8.56
CA GLY A 57 -9.29 -3.68 7.45
C GLY A 57 -7.85 -3.91 7.91
N ALA A 58 -6.97 -4.33 7.00
CA ALA A 58 -5.53 -4.50 7.28
C ALA A 58 -4.71 -3.20 7.11
N GLY A 59 -5.32 -2.19 6.52
CA GLY A 59 -4.78 -0.86 6.31
C GLY A 59 -5.89 0.13 6.01
N GLY A 60 -5.52 1.39 5.81
CA GLY A 60 -6.42 2.42 5.35
C GLY A 60 -5.68 3.62 4.79
N ALA A 61 -6.35 4.38 3.93
CA ALA A 61 -5.81 5.58 3.33
C ALA A 61 -6.61 6.82 3.73
N HIS A 62 -5.90 7.95 3.85
CA HIS A 62 -6.46 9.28 4.02
C HIS A 62 -5.99 10.16 2.86
N PRO A 63 -6.73 10.20 1.73
CA PRO A 63 -6.31 10.93 0.53
C PRO A 63 -6.04 12.41 0.76
N GLN A 64 -6.84 13.05 1.63
CA GLN A 64 -6.72 14.49 1.93
C GLN A 64 -5.42 14.87 2.64
N SER A 65 -4.89 13.97 3.50
CA SER A 65 -3.64 14.17 4.21
C SER A 65 -2.46 13.40 3.59
N CYS A 66 -2.69 12.68 2.48
CA CYS A 66 -1.72 11.78 1.87
C CYS A 66 -1.08 10.83 2.91
N CYS A 67 -1.93 10.18 3.71
CA CYS A 67 -1.48 9.30 4.80
C CYS A 67 -2.00 7.87 4.58
N ILE A 68 -1.14 6.90 4.82
CA ILE A 68 -1.48 5.47 4.84
C ILE A 68 -1.30 4.96 6.26
N VAL A 69 -2.27 4.21 6.76
CA VAL A 69 -2.19 3.45 8.00
C VAL A 69 -2.03 1.97 7.65
N LEU A 70 -1.07 1.29 8.28
CA LEU A 70 -0.82 -0.14 8.09
C LEU A 70 -0.91 -0.89 9.42
N ASP A 71 -1.52 -2.06 9.39
CA ASP A 71 -1.50 -3.03 10.48
C ASP A 71 -0.56 -4.20 10.15
N PRO A 72 0.70 -4.16 10.57
CA PRO A 72 1.62 -5.25 10.29
C PRO A 72 1.26 -6.55 11.04
N SER A 73 0.42 -6.49 12.08
CA SER A 73 0.13 -7.65 12.94
C SER A 73 -0.71 -8.74 12.27
N VAL A 74 -1.44 -8.38 11.21
CA VAL A 74 -2.28 -9.31 10.43
C VAL A 74 -1.58 -9.88 9.20
N HIS A 75 -0.31 -9.54 8.98
CA HIS A 75 0.48 -9.97 7.84
C HIS A 75 1.59 -10.94 8.24
N SER A 76 1.81 -11.95 7.41
CA SER A 76 2.85 -12.97 7.66
C SER A 76 4.18 -12.64 6.97
N SER A 77 4.14 -11.80 5.93
CA SER A 77 5.29 -11.48 5.09
C SER A 77 5.22 -10.05 4.55
N LEU A 78 6.38 -9.52 4.12
CA LEU A 78 6.44 -8.23 3.44
C LEU A 78 5.65 -8.23 2.12
N ARG A 79 5.46 -9.39 1.47
CA ARG A 79 4.57 -9.53 0.31
C ARG A 79 3.14 -9.16 0.65
N ASP A 80 2.59 -9.71 1.74
CA ASP A 80 1.19 -9.47 2.13
C ASP A 80 1.01 -7.99 2.52
N LEU A 81 1.95 -7.47 3.33
CA LEU A 81 1.95 -6.06 3.73
C LEU A 81 2.11 -5.12 2.53
N CYS A 82 2.93 -5.49 1.53
CA CYS A 82 3.10 -4.72 0.31
C CYS A 82 1.83 -4.70 -0.54
N SER A 83 1.07 -5.81 -0.57
CA SER A 83 -0.23 -5.82 -1.23
C SER A 83 -1.19 -4.84 -0.58
N THR A 84 -1.23 -4.78 0.76
CA THR A 84 -2.01 -3.78 1.49
C THR A 84 -1.53 -2.37 1.17
N LEU A 85 -0.21 -2.12 1.22
CA LEU A 85 0.37 -0.82 0.90
C LEU A 85 -0.04 -0.33 -0.50
N VAL A 86 0.08 -1.17 -1.53
CA VAL A 86 -0.28 -0.81 -2.91
C VAL A 86 -1.79 -0.58 -3.04
N HIS A 87 -2.62 -1.36 -2.33
CA HIS A 87 -4.06 -1.13 -2.24
C HIS A 87 -4.39 0.25 -1.64
N GLU A 88 -3.73 0.63 -0.55
CA GLU A 88 -3.94 1.94 0.05
C GLU A 88 -3.39 3.09 -0.81
N MET A 89 -2.29 2.88 -1.53
CA MET A 89 -1.79 3.85 -2.52
C MET A 89 -2.80 4.09 -3.63
N LEU A 90 -3.56 3.07 -4.03
CA LEU A 90 -4.62 3.22 -5.01
C LEU A 90 -5.76 4.12 -4.51
N HIS A 91 -6.13 4.03 -3.23
CA HIS A 91 -7.07 4.98 -2.64
C HIS A 91 -6.54 6.42 -2.69
N LEU A 92 -5.23 6.63 -2.56
CA LEU A 92 -4.62 7.96 -2.73
C LEU A 92 -4.69 8.46 -4.19
N GLU A 93 -4.57 7.58 -5.18
CA GLU A 93 -4.68 7.91 -6.61
C GLU A 93 -6.12 8.27 -7.01
N VAL A 94 -7.07 7.42 -6.61
CA VAL A 94 -8.46 7.53 -7.01
C VAL A 94 -9.15 8.65 -6.21
N GLY A 95 -8.77 8.83 -4.95
CA GLY A 95 -9.42 9.73 -3.99
C GLY A 95 -10.82 9.25 -3.62
N ASP A 96 -11.67 10.18 -3.15
CA ASP A 96 -13.08 9.90 -2.80
C ASP A 96 -14.01 9.80 -4.05
N ALA A 97 -13.50 9.30 -5.18
CA ALA A 97 -14.16 9.45 -6.48
C ALA A 97 -15.56 8.79 -6.58
N ASP A 98 -15.90 7.86 -5.68
CA ASP A 98 -17.08 7.01 -5.80
C ASP A 98 -18.14 7.25 -4.70
N ASN A 99 -18.36 8.52 -4.31
CA ASN A 99 -19.61 9.01 -3.68
C ASN A 99 -20.29 8.04 -2.67
N SER A 100 -19.54 7.57 -1.66
CA SER A 100 -19.93 6.68 -0.52
C SER A 100 -19.52 5.22 -0.56
N GLU A 101 -19.08 4.67 -1.70
CA GLU A 101 -18.50 3.33 -1.76
C GLU A 101 -16.97 3.39 -1.70
N GLU A 102 -16.37 2.68 -0.74
CA GLU A 102 -14.91 2.61 -0.55
C GLU A 102 -14.20 2.04 -1.79
N HIS A 103 -14.82 1.06 -2.46
CA HIS A 103 -14.31 0.38 -3.66
C HIS A 103 -15.27 0.48 -4.85
N GLY A 104 -15.60 1.69 -5.29
CA GLY A 104 -16.46 1.88 -6.45
C GLY A 104 -15.81 1.52 -7.79
N GLU A 105 -16.51 1.81 -8.89
CA GLU A 105 -16.14 1.36 -10.24
C GLU A 105 -14.73 1.82 -10.65
N ARG A 106 -14.35 3.05 -10.31
CA ARG A 106 -13.04 3.59 -10.69
C ARG A 106 -11.92 2.88 -9.95
N PHE A 107 -12.11 2.62 -8.66
CA PHE A 107 -11.17 1.85 -7.86
C PHE A 107 -10.98 0.43 -8.41
N ILE A 108 -12.09 -0.29 -8.65
CA ILE A 108 -12.05 -1.67 -9.15
C ILE A 108 -11.34 -1.76 -10.51
N LYS A 109 -11.65 -0.87 -11.46
CA LYS A 109 -10.98 -0.85 -12.76
C LYS A 109 -9.48 -0.68 -12.61
N ARG A 110 -9.06 0.25 -11.75
CA ARG A 110 -7.64 0.52 -11.54
C ARG A 110 -6.92 -0.64 -10.82
N CYS A 111 -7.58 -1.33 -9.90
CA CYS A 111 -7.07 -2.61 -9.35
C CYS A 111 -6.81 -3.64 -10.45
N LEU A 112 -7.75 -3.81 -11.38
CA LEU A 112 -7.62 -4.80 -12.46
C LEU A 112 -6.45 -4.44 -13.39
N GLU A 113 -6.34 -3.17 -13.78
CA GLU A 113 -5.23 -2.67 -14.59
C GLU A 113 -3.87 -2.90 -13.91
N LEU A 114 -3.76 -2.61 -12.60
CA LEU A 114 -2.55 -2.87 -11.83
C LEU A 114 -2.20 -4.36 -11.80
N ASN A 115 -3.19 -5.23 -11.56
CA ASN A 115 -2.97 -6.68 -11.56
C ASN A 115 -2.52 -7.20 -12.94
N GLU A 116 -3.09 -6.68 -14.03
CA GLU A 116 -2.68 -7.04 -15.40
C GLU A 116 -1.25 -6.56 -15.69
N GLN A 117 -0.89 -5.33 -15.29
CA GLN A 117 0.46 -4.81 -15.41
C GLN A 117 1.46 -5.69 -14.64
N MET A 118 1.11 -6.14 -13.44
CA MET A 118 1.97 -6.99 -12.60
C MET A 118 2.05 -8.44 -13.10
N ALA A 119 1.04 -8.96 -13.80
CA ALA A 119 1.04 -10.31 -14.37
C ALA A 119 1.78 -10.40 -15.72
N GLY A 120 1.97 -9.26 -16.41
CA GLY A 120 2.73 -9.16 -17.65
C GLY A 120 4.25 -9.01 -17.47
N VAL A 121 4.75 -8.99 -16.24
CA VAL A 121 6.18 -8.96 -15.86
C VAL A 121 6.63 -10.34 -15.40
#